data_AF-I3EF41-F1
#
_entry.id   AF-I3EF41-F1
#
_cell.length_a   1.000
_cell.length_b   1.000
_cell.length_c   1.000
_cell.angle_alpha   90.00
_cell.angle_beta   90.00
_cell.angle_gamma   90.00
#
_symmetry.space_group_name_H-M   'P 1'
#
loop_
_entity.id
_entity.type
_entity.pdbx_description
1 polymer ?
#
loop_
_entity_poly.entity_id
_entity_poly.type
_entity_poly.pdbx_seq_one_letter_code
_entity_poly.pdbx_strand_id
1 'polypeptide(L)'
;MAHVLVEHSVGYLLVQENGLDSVALKETLKSAKTLGDFKKAFKLCGTLVYFDPQDALEQLEASSEGRVTQKLREFLQINEVKVLAADKVYAHAMKELGIKLVDEESSLELIRALRKNADELFSVEFNRVQKSQVSLAHAISRKKIQYDTAREDHAVMQCISMLDDMTVDINDYFMRIKEMYSWHFPELIDICKEQIEYLGAVGVVGNRETANKEDINKLENGQAIIDAMENSIGGEMTEEDLAMIMDMSSVVVEKIDLYTQALQHLEKRLATVAPNLTALVGKMVAARLILKAGGLSKLALCPSSTIQVLGAEKALFRAMKSKSKTPKYGLIFNSSFINSTAPKMRGRVSRYLSSKCAIASRIDCYSDKVTDAYGIAMKNMVEERAKGKSTHHMPTDTVLQKVSEQLRKEECATSHN
;
A
#
# COMPACT_ATOMS: atom_id res chain seq x y z
N MET A 1 -35.11 -22.17 34.38
CA MET A 1 -35.17 -21.27 33.20
C MET A 1 -33.76 -21.08 32.72
N ALA A 2 -33.46 -21.43 31.47
CA ALA A 2 -32.17 -21.16 30.88
C ALA A 2 -32.11 -19.70 30.39
N HIS A 3 -30.96 -19.06 30.57
CA HIS A 3 -30.63 -17.86 29.83
C HIS A 3 -29.91 -18.27 28.56
N VAL A 4 -30.05 -17.51 27.49
CA VAL A 4 -29.37 -17.74 26.23
C VAL A 4 -28.54 -16.51 25.90
N LEU A 5 -27.25 -16.73 25.65
CA LEU A 5 -26.31 -15.69 25.29
C LEU A 5 -26.05 -15.77 23.79
N VAL A 6 -26.25 -14.65 23.08
CA VAL A 6 -25.91 -14.54 21.66
C VAL A 6 -24.93 -13.41 21.44
N GLU A 7 -23.89 -13.73 20.69
CA GLU A 7 -22.89 -12.77 20.23
C GLU A 7 -23.37 -12.10 18.96
N HIS A 8 -23.19 -10.78 18.91
CA HIS A 8 -23.54 -9.95 17.79
C HIS A 8 -22.39 -8.98 17.47
N SER A 9 -22.35 -8.45 16.25
CA SER A 9 -21.33 -7.47 15.84
C SER A 9 -21.38 -6.16 16.61
N VAL A 10 -22.49 -5.92 17.32
CA VAL A 10 -22.73 -4.70 18.12
C VAL A 10 -22.49 -4.97 19.61
N GLY A 11 -22.53 -6.22 20.06
CA GLY A 11 -22.51 -6.54 21.47
C GLY A 11 -22.96 -7.96 21.80
N TYR A 12 -23.15 -8.24 23.08
CA TYR A 12 -23.78 -9.46 23.58
C TYR A 12 -25.27 -9.21 23.90
N LEU A 13 -26.11 -10.19 23.56
CA LEU A 13 -27.54 -10.21 23.85
C LEU A 13 -27.82 -11.34 24.84
N LEU A 14 -28.48 -11.01 25.96
CA LEU A 14 -28.91 -11.99 26.95
C LEU A 14 -30.42 -12.02 27.05
N VAL A 15 -30.97 -13.23 26.92
CA VAL A 15 -32.41 -13.46 26.90
C VAL A 15 -32.75 -14.64 27.79
N GLN A 16 -33.83 -14.54 28.55
CA GLN A 16 -34.34 -15.59 29.42
C GLN A 16 -35.51 -16.32 28.77
N GLU A 17 -35.49 -17.64 28.86
CA GLU A 17 -36.58 -18.51 28.44
C GLU A 17 -37.75 -18.44 29.43
N ASN A 18 -38.99 -18.29 28.93
CA ASN A 18 -40.19 -18.17 29.76
C ASN A 18 -40.70 -19.49 30.38
N GLY A 19 -39.84 -20.50 30.55
CA GLY A 19 -40.17 -21.74 31.26
C GLY A 19 -41.19 -22.65 30.56
N LEU A 20 -41.26 -22.59 29.22
CA LEU A 20 -42.02 -23.52 28.40
C LEU A 20 -41.37 -24.92 28.44
N ASP A 21 -42.17 -25.98 28.37
CA ASP A 21 -41.66 -27.36 28.25
C ASP A 21 -40.81 -27.52 26.99
N SER A 22 -39.77 -28.36 27.05
CA SER A 22 -38.79 -28.54 25.95
C SER A 22 -39.42 -28.94 24.61
N VAL A 23 -40.52 -29.70 24.62
CA VAL A 23 -41.29 -30.07 23.42
C VAL A 23 -42.08 -28.86 22.89
N ALA A 24 -42.77 -28.15 23.77
CA ALA A 24 -43.54 -26.95 23.44
C ALA A 24 -42.62 -25.83 22.93
N LEU A 25 -41.39 -25.73 23.45
CA LEU A 25 -40.39 -24.78 22.99
C LEU A 25 -39.92 -25.10 21.56
N LYS A 26 -39.68 -26.37 21.24
CA LYS A 26 -39.31 -26.78 19.87
C LYS A 26 -40.44 -26.54 18.88
N GLU A 27 -41.70 -26.78 19.27
CA GLU A 27 -42.87 -26.50 18.43
C GLU A 27 -43.08 -24.99 18.22
N THR A 28 -42.94 -24.18 19.27
CA THR A 28 -43.01 -22.71 19.16
C THR A 28 -41.85 -22.16 18.33
N LEU A 29 -40.63 -22.66 18.48
CA LEU A 29 -39.48 -22.25 17.65
C LEU A 29 -39.63 -22.63 16.17
N LYS A 30 -40.28 -23.77 15.86
CA LYS A 30 -40.57 -24.20 14.48
C LYS A 30 -41.71 -23.41 13.85
N SER A 31 -42.70 -22.99 14.65
CA SER A 31 -43.87 -22.23 14.19
C SER A 31 -43.67 -20.72 14.22
N ALA A 32 -42.69 -20.22 15.00
CA ALA A 32 -42.37 -18.81 15.13
C ALA A 32 -41.83 -18.26 13.79
N LYS A 33 -42.69 -17.54 13.08
CA LYS A 33 -42.34 -16.75 11.89
C LYS A 33 -42.27 -15.24 12.17
N THR A 34 -42.79 -14.79 13.32
CA THR A 34 -42.88 -13.37 13.67
C THR A 34 -42.19 -13.07 15.00
N LEU A 35 -41.68 -11.84 15.15
CA LEU A 35 -41.05 -11.35 16.39
C LEU A 35 -42.02 -11.40 17.58
N GLY A 36 -43.32 -11.25 17.34
CA GLY A 36 -44.36 -11.32 18.36
C GLY A 36 -44.44 -12.68 19.05
N ASP A 37 -44.26 -13.78 18.30
CA ASP A 37 -44.24 -15.13 18.86
C ASP A 37 -42.92 -15.42 19.58
N PHE A 38 -41.82 -14.81 19.12
CA PHE A 38 -40.53 -14.88 19.78
C PHE A 38 -40.56 -14.22 21.16
N LYS A 39 -41.14 -13.01 21.29
CA LYS A 39 -41.30 -12.31 22.57
C LYS A 39 -42.19 -13.03 23.59
N LYS A 40 -43.04 -13.96 23.15
CA LYS A 40 -43.83 -14.83 24.05
C LYS A 40 -42.97 -15.94 24.65
N ALA A 41 -42.07 -16.52 23.86
CA ALA A 41 -41.16 -17.59 24.30
C ALA A 41 -39.98 -17.06 25.11
N PHE A 42 -39.57 -15.82 24.85
CA PHE A 42 -38.33 -15.25 25.35
C PHE A 42 -38.49 -13.83 25.89
N LYS A 43 -37.91 -13.57 27.06
CA LYS A 43 -37.84 -12.24 27.68
C LYS A 43 -36.43 -11.68 27.58
N LEU A 44 -36.28 -10.48 27.03
CA LEU A 44 -35.01 -9.77 26.98
C LEU A 44 -34.57 -9.41 28.41
N CYS A 45 -33.37 -9.84 28.82
CA CYS A 45 -32.77 -9.50 30.11
C CYS A 45 -31.92 -8.24 30.01
N GLY A 46 -31.06 -8.17 29.00
CA GLY A 46 -30.17 -7.04 28.79
C GLY A 46 -29.32 -7.16 27.54
N THR A 47 -28.71 -6.04 27.18
CA THR A 47 -27.75 -5.91 26.08
C THR A 47 -26.45 -5.33 26.60
N LEU A 48 -25.32 -5.93 26.23
CA LEU A 48 -23.99 -5.39 26.46
C LEU A 48 -23.44 -4.90 25.13
N VAL A 49 -23.48 -3.59 24.91
CA VAL A 49 -23.01 -2.96 23.66
C VAL A 49 -21.51 -2.72 23.75
N TYR A 50 -20.78 -2.97 22.66
CA TYR A 50 -19.36 -2.64 22.58
C TYR A 50 -19.17 -1.13 22.51
N PHE A 51 -18.23 -0.61 23.30
CA PHE A 51 -17.96 0.83 23.35
C PHE A 51 -17.21 1.30 22.10
N ASP A 52 -16.16 0.56 21.72
CA ASP A 52 -15.25 0.90 20.63
C ASP A 52 -14.92 -0.32 19.75
N PRO A 53 -14.43 -0.13 18.51
CA PRO A 53 -14.02 -1.23 17.64
C PRO A 53 -12.89 -2.10 18.24
N GLN A 54 -12.01 -1.52 19.06
CA GLN A 54 -10.95 -2.26 19.76
C GLN A 54 -11.51 -3.17 20.84
N ASP A 55 -12.47 -2.66 21.62
CA ASP A 55 -13.22 -3.46 22.59
C ASP A 55 -13.95 -4.60 21.89
N ALA A 56 -14.67 -4.32 20.81
CA ALA A 56 -15.36 -5.34 20.02
C ALA A 56 -14.41 -6.44 19.51
N LEU A 57 -13.18 -6.08 19.12
CA LEU A 57 -12.15 -7.03 18.69
C LEU A 57 -11.65 -7.88 19.86
N GLU A 58 -11.34 -7.28 21.01
CA GLU A 58 -10.90 -8.00 22.21
C GLU A 58 -11.95 -9.00 22.70
N GLN A 59 -13.22 -8.58 22.72
CA GLN A 59 -14.35 -9.44 23.08
C GLN A 59 -14.48 -10.64 22.15
N LEU A 60 -14.35 -10.41 20.83
CA LEU A 60 -14.47 -11.48 19.86
C LEU A 60 -13.26 -12.43 19.89
N GLU A 61 -12.06 -11.93 20.17
CA GLU A 61 -10.88 -12.77 20.34
C GLU A 61 -11.03 -13.68 21.55
N ALA A 62 -11.41 -13.10 22.69
CA ALA A 62 -11.69 -13.84 23.90
C ALA A 62 -12.76 -14.91 23.63
N SER A 63 -13.86 -14.56 22.93
CA SER A 63 -14.87 -15.51 22.48
C SER A 63 -14.29 -16.65 21.65
N SER A 64 -13.48 -16.32 20.64
CA SER A 64 -12.89 -17.32 19.74
C SER A 64 -11.95 -18.30 20.43
N GLU A 65 -11.36 -17.88 21.55
CA GLU A 65 -10.46 -18.67 22.40
C GLU A 65 -11.17 -19.29 23.62
N GLY A 66 -12.47 -19.04 23.79
CA GLY A 66 -13.27 -19.52 24.92
C GLY A 66 -12.98 -18.85 26.26
N ARG A 67 -12.34 -17.69 26.24
CA ARG A 67 -12.14 -16.85 27.42
C ARG A 67 -13.33 -15.89 27.59
N VAL A 68 -13.66 -15.62 28.86
CA VAL A 68 -14.67 -14.62 29.21
C VAL A 68 -13.94 -13.36 29.67
N THR A 69 -14.17 -12.25 28.99
CA THR A 69 -13.62 -10.95 29.39
C THR A 69 -14.25 -10.48 30.71
N GLN A 70 -13.61 -9.52 31.37
CA GLN A 70 -14.14 -8.93 32.60
C GLN A 70 -15.53 -8.30 32.38
N LYS A 71 -15.76 -7.62 31.26
CA LYS A 71 -17.05 -7.01 30.92
C LYS A 71 -18.17 -8.06 30.78
N LEU A 72 -17.89 -9.17 30.09
CA LEU A 72 -18.86 -10.24 29.93
C LEU A 72 -19.14 -10.92 31.29
N ARG A 73 -18.12 -11.09 32.13
CA ARG A 73 -18.26 -11.63 33.48
C ARG A 73 -19.17 -10.76 34.35
N GLU A 74 -18.93 -9.46 34.40
CA GLU A 74 -19.74 -8.50 35.15
C GLU A 74 -21.19 -8.49 34.65
N PHE A 75 -21.38 -8.51 33.33
CA PHE A 75 -22.71 -8.56 32.71
C PHE A 75 -23.49 -9.83 33.07
N LEU A 76 -22.84 -11.00 33.11
CA LEU A 76 -23.49 -12.26 33.53
C LEU A 76 -23.83 -12.27 35.03
N GLN A 77 -22.98 -11.66 35.86
CA GLN A 77 -23.22 -11.53 37.30
C GLN A 77 -24.38 -10.58 37.62
N ILE A 78 -24.44 -9.43 36.95
CA ILE A 78 -25.54 -8.44 37.11
C ILE A 78 -26.91 -9.06 36.79
N ASN A 79 -26.95 -9.96 35.80
CA ASN A 79 -28.18 -10.65 35.39
C ASN A 79 -28.44 -11.98 36.13
N GLU A 80 -27.65 -12.30 37.17
CA GLU A 80 -27.79 -13.50 38.01
C GLU A 80 -27.94 -14.83 37.23
N VAL A 81 -27.15 -14.99 36.15
CA VAL A 81 -27.26 -16.15 35.26
C VAL A 81 -26.75 -17.43 35.94
N LYS A 82 -27.65 -18.40 36.15
CA LYS A 82 -27.30 -19.72 36.75
C LYS A 82 -27.20 -20.86 35.74
N VAL A 83 -28.01 -20.80 34.68
CA VAL A 83 -28.04 -21.77 33.59
C VAL A 83 -27.96 -21.00 32.28
N LEU A 84 -27.01 -21.36 31.41
CA LEU A 84 -26.72 -20.64 30.17
C LEU A 84 -26.74 -21.60 28.97
N ALA A 85 -27.40 -21.22 27.89
CA ALA A 85 -27.24 -21.77 26.55
C ALA A 85 -26.28 -20.85 25.80
N ALA A 86 -25.08 -21.35 25.54
CA ALA A 86 -24.01 -20.66 24.83
C ALA A 86 -23.18 -21.69 24.05
N ASP A 87 -22.24 -21.22 23.23
CA ASP A 87 -21.33 -22.10 22.50
C ASP A 87 -20.48 -22.94 23.47
N LYS A 88 -20.16 -24.18 23.07
CA LYS A 88 -19.37 -25.14 23.86
C LYS A 88 -17.98 -24.62 24.19
N VAL A 89 -17.46 -23.71 23.36
CA VAL A 89 -16.18 -23.02 23.54
C VAL A 89 -16.11 -22.33 24.92
N TYR A 90 -17.24 -21.89 25.47
CA TYR A 90 -17.33 -21.29 26.80
C TYR A 90 -17.37 -22.28 27.98
N ALA A 91 -17.36 -23.60 27.74
CA ALA A 91 -17.60 -24.59 28.79
C ALA A 91 -16.59 -24.56 29.94
N HIS A 92 -15.33 -24.25 29.67
CA HIS A 92 -14.33 -24.11 30.72
C HIS A 92 -14.57 -22.85 31.56
N ALA A 93 -14.69 -21.69 30.90
CA ALA A 93 -14.86 -20.40 31.57
C ALA A 93 -16.19 -20.31 32.35
N MET A 94 -17.28 -20.93 31.86
CA MET A 94 -18.56 -20.95 32.57
C MET A 94 -18.54 -21.85 33.81
N LYS A 95 -17.77 -22.95 33.79
CA LYS A 95 -17.55 -23.78 34.98
C LYS A 95 -16.83 -23.00 36.08
N GLU A 96 -15.82 -22.22 35.74
CA GLU A 96 -15.12 -21.34 36.70
C GLU A 96 -16.05 -20.30 37.33
N LEU A 97 -17.03 -19.82 36.56
CA LEU A 97 -18.05 -18.88 37.02
C LEU A 97 -19.22 -19.53 37.79
N GLY A 98 -19.24 -20.87 37.91
CA GLY A 98 -20.32 -21.61 38.57
C GLY A 98 -21.62 -21.67 37.75
N ILE A 99 -21.58 -21.35 36.44
CA ILE A 99 -22.73 -21.34 35.54
C ILE A 99 -22.85 -22.70 34.85
N LYS A 100 -24.03 -23.33 34.93
CA LYS A 100 -24.28 -24.60 34.25
C LYS A 100 -24.65 -24.37 32.78
N LEU A 101 -23.95 -25.01 31.85
CA LEU A 101 -24.33 -24.98 30.44
C LEU A 101 -25.46 -25.96 30.14
N VAL A 102 -26.35 -25.55 29.24
CA VAL A 102 -27.39 -26.41 28.66
C VAL A 102 -26.76 -27.36 27.63
N ASP A 103 -27.40 -28.50 27.38
CA ASP A 103 -26.98 -29.47 26.37
C ASP A 103 -26.76 -28.82 24.98
N GLU A 104 -25.80 -29.37 24.24
CA GLU A 104 -25.28 -28.79 22.99
C GLU A 104 -26.38 -28.65 21.91
N GLU A 105 -27.20 -29.68 21.72
CA GLU A 105 -28.28 -29.66 20.71
C GLU A 105 -29.33 -28.58 21.00
N SER A 106 -29.80 -28.52 22.25
CA SER A 106 -30.77 -27.50 22.68
C SER A 106 -30.18 -26.10 22.62
N SER A 107 -28.91 -25.93 23.00
CA SER A 107 -28.23 -24.63 22.93
C SER A 107 -28.13 -24.12 21.50
N LEU A 108 -27.79 -24.97 20.53
CA LEU A 108 -27.69 -24.60 19.12
C LEU A 108 -29.04 -24.18 18.52
N GLU A 109 -30.13 -24.88 18.84
CA GLU A 109 -31.48 -24.52 18.40
C GLU A 109 -31.90 -23.14 18.94
N LEU A 110 -31.65 -22.89 20.23
CA LEU A 110 -31.94 -21.63 20.90
C LEU A 110 -31.14 -20.45 20.31
N ILE A 111 -29.82 -20.63 20.16
CA ILE A 111 -28.92 -19.62 19.58
C ILE A 111 -29.33 -19.31 18.14
N ARG A 112 -29.69 -20.33 17.35
CA ARG A 112 -30.13 -20.14 15.95
C ARG A 112 -31.42 -19.33 15.87
N ALA A 113 -32.37 -19.57 16.77
CA ALA A 113 -33.62 -18.82 16.82
C ALA A 113 -33.38 -17.35 17.19
N LEU A 114 -32.54 -17.10 18.20
CA LEU A 114 -32.17 -15.75 18.60
C LEU A 114 -31.41 -15.00 17.53
N ARG A 115 -30.44 -15.63 16.85
CA ARG A 115 -29.65 -14.98 15.80
C ARG A 115 -30.50 -14.46 14.64
N LYS A 116 -31.61 -15.15 14.31
CA LYS A 116 -32.56 -14.68 13.28
C LYS A 116 -33.29 -13.40 13.68
N ASN A 117 -33.53 -13.20 14.97
CA ASN A 117 -34.28 -12.06 15.51
C ASN A 117 -33.37 -11.02 16.19
N ALA A 118 -32.05 -11.23 16.20
CA ALA A 118 -31.10 -10.43 16.97
C ALA A 118 -31.10 -8.96 16.52
N ASP A 119 -31.13 -8.69 15.21
CA ASP A 119 -31.14 -7.34 14.66
C ASP A 119 -32.32 -6.51 15.20
N GLU A 120 -33.52 -7.11 15.23
CA GLU A 120 -34.73 -6.47 15.75
C GLU A 120 -34.70 -6.34 17.29
N LEU A 121 -34.13 -7.32 18.00
CA LEU A 121 -34.01 -7.30 19.47
C LEU A 121 -33.04 -6.25 19.98
N PHE A 122 -31.97 -5.98 19.24
CA PHE A 122 -31.05 -4.87 19.55
C PHE A 122 -31.69 -3.50 19.30
N SER A 123 -32.80 -3.41 18.55
CA SER A 123 -33.42 -2.15 18.14
C SER A 123 -32.43 -1.19 17.44
N VAL A 124 -31.44 -1.76 16.74
CA VAL A 124 -30.39 -1.01 16.04
C VAL A 124 -30.73 -0.93 14.56
N GLU A 125 -30.46 0.22 13.94
CA GLU A 125 -30.58 0.37 12.49
C GLU A 125 -29.73 -0.68 11.76
N PHE A 126 -30.34 -1.34 10.77
CA PHE A 126 -29.69 -2.37 9.96
C PHE A 126 -28.36 -1.91 9.34
N ASN A 127 -28.29 -0.65 8.90
CA ASN A 127 -27.07 -0.06 8.34
C ASN A 127 -25.91 -0.01 9.35
N ARG A 128 -26.20 0.22 10.64
CA ARG A 128 -25.19 0.25 11.69
C ARG A 128 -24.66 -1.16 11.97
N VAL A 129 -25.53 -2.17 11.95
CA VAL A 129 -25.13 -3.57 12.10
C VAL A 129 -24.18 -4.00 10.98
N GLN A 130 -24.51 -3.71 9.72
CA GLN A 130 -23.67 -4.06 8.57
C GLN A 130 -22.29 -3.39 8.64
N LYS A 131 -22.25 -2.07 8.91
CA LYS A 131 -20.98 -1.36 9.07
C LYS A 131 -20.12 -1.93 10.20
N SER A 132 -20.76 -2.29 11.33
CA SER A 132 -20.05 -2.94 12.44
C SER A 132 -19.48 -4.30 12.03
N GLN A 133 -20.28 -5.13 11.34
CA GLN A 133 -19.82 -6.44 10.84
C GLN A 133 -18.60 -6.31 9.93
N VAL A 134 -18.65 -5.38 8.96
CA VAL A 134 -17.54 -5.14 8.03
C VAL A 134 -16.30 -4.65 8.76
N SER A 135 -16.44 -3.67 9.66
CA SER A 135 -15.33 -3.13 10.44
C SER A 135 -14.66 -4.20 11.31
N LEU A 136 -15.47 -4.99 12.01
CA LEU A 136 -15.00 -6.04 12.92
C LEU A 136 -14.34 -7.17 12.10
N ALA A 137 -14.92 -7.58 10.97
CA ALA A 137 -14.31 -8.54 10.05
C ALA A 137 -12.93 -8.08 9.54
N HIS A 138 -12.80 -6.80 9.16
CA HIS A 138 -11.51 -6.24 8.76
C HIS A 138 -10.50 -6.21 9.92
N ALA A 139 -10.94 -5.84 11.13
CA ALA A 139 -10.07 -5.80 12.31
C ALA A 139 -9.51 -7.18 12.66
N ILE A 140 -10.36 -8.21 12.73
CA ILE A 140 -9.93 -9.60 12.99
C ILE A 140 -8.98 -10.07 11.89
N SER A 141 -9.35 -9.85 10.62
CA SER A 141 -8.56 -10.35 9.50
C SER A 141 -7.17 -9.73 9.49
N ARG A 142 -7.07 -8.42 9.72
CA ARG A 142 -5.78 -7.72 9.84
C ARG A 142 -4.93 -8.26 10.98
N LYS A 143 -5.54 -8.49 12.15
CA LYS A 143 -4.82 -9.00 13.32
C LYS A 143 -4.37 -10.46 13.13
N LYS A 144 -5.22 -11.33 12.57
CA LYS A 144 -4.86 -12.74 12.25
C LYS A 144 -3.76 -12.85 11.21
N ILE A 145 -3.76 -11.97 10.20
CA ILE A 145 -2.76 -11.96 9.13
C ILE A 145 -1.45 -11.27 9.59
N GLN A 146 -1.41 -10.67 10.79
CA GLN A 146 -0.32 -9.81 11.25
C GLN A 146 0.05 -8.77 10.18
N TYR A 147 -0.97 -8.07 9.70
CA TYR A 147 -0.84 -7.16 8.57
C TYR A 147 0.12 -6.01 8.90
N ASP A 148 1.29 -6.03 8.27
CA ASP A 148 2.33 -5.02 8.46
C ASP A 148 2.11 -3.82 7.53
N THR A 149 1.66 -2.70 8.11
CA THR A 149 1.46 -1.43 7.40
C THR A 149 2.76 -0.83 6.86
N ALA A 150 3.92 -1.16 7.45
CA ALA A 150 5.21 -0.65 6.98
C ALA A 150 5.62 -1.26 5.63
N ARG A 151 5.15 -2.48 5.34
CA ARG A 151 5.42 -3.22 4.09
C ARG A 151 4.38 -3.01 3.02
N GLU A 152 3.43 -2.11 3.24
CA GLU A 152 2.46 -1.71 2.22
C GLU A 152 3.13 -1.06 1.02
N ASP A 153 2.89 -1.64 -0.15
CA ASP A 153 3.35 -1.22 -1.47
C ASP A 153 2.40 -0.23 -2.16
N HIS A 154 1.20 0.00 -1.61
CA HIS A 154 0.23 0.95 -2.16
C HIS A 154 0.80 2.37 -2.24
N ALA A 155 1.41 2.84 -1.15
CA ALA A 155 2.04 4.16 -1.10
C ALA A 155 3.16 4.30 -2.15
N VAL A 156 3.96 3.25 -2.36
CA VAL A 156 5.02 3.23 -3.39
C VAL A 156 4.42 3.39 -4.79
N MET A 157 3.35 2.64 -5.10
CA MET A 157 2.68 2.72 -6.40
C MET A 157 2.07 4.10 -6.66
N GLN A 158 1.41 4.69 -5.66
CA GLN A 158 0.84 6.03 -5.81
C GLN A 158 1.91 7.10 -5.95
N CYS A 159 2.99 7.03 -5.17
CA CYS A 159 4.10 7.98 -5.25
C CYS A 159 4.75 7.97 -6.64
N ILE A 160 5.02 6.80 -7.23
CA ILE A 160 5.63 6.74 -8.57
C ILE A 160 4.67 7.20 -9.67
N SER A 161 3.37 6.92 -9.55
CA SER A 161 2.37 7.46 -10.49
C SER A 161 2.32 8.99 -10.40
N MET A 162 2.30 9.53 -9.19
CA MET A 162 2.33 10.98 -8.95
C MET A 162 3.59 11.62 -9.54
N LEU A 163 4.77 11.00 -9.38
CA LEU A 163 6.00 11.50 -9.98
C LEU A 163 5.95 11.49 -11.52
N ASP A 164 5.40 10.43 -12.12
CA ASP A 164 5.23 10.36 -13.58
C ASP A 164 4.26 11.46 -14.08
N ASP A 165 3.15 11.70 -13.37
CA ASP A 165 2.18 12.76 -13.67
C ASP A 165 2.81 14.17 -13.51
N MET A 166 3.49 14.42 -12.39
CA MET A 166 4.21 15.68 -12.14
C MET A 166 5.23 15.97 -13.23
N THR A 167 5.91 14.95 -13.75
CA THR A 167 6.90 15.13 -14.83
C THR A 167 6.24 15.66 -16.10
N VAL A 168 5.07 15.13 -16.47
CA VAL A 168 4.32 15.61 -17.64
C VAL A 168 3.85 17.04 -17.41
N ASP A 169 3.22 17.29 -16.26
CA ASP A 169 2.69 18.62 -15.94
C ASP A 169 3.79 19.70 -15.91
N ILE A 170 4.93 19.41 -15.28
CA ILE A 170 6.08 20.34 -15.19
C ILE A 170 6.57 20.71 -16.60
N ASN A 171 6.62 19.76 -17.52
CA ASN A 171 7.01 20.02 -18.91
C ASN A 171 5.94 20.83 -19.64
N ASP A 172 4.66 20.48 -19.49
CA ASP A 172 3.57 21.17 -20.18
C ASP A 172 3.45 22.64 -19.72
N TYR A 173 3.55 22.90 -18.41
CA TYR A 173 3.56 24.25 -17.87
C TYR A 173 4.78 25.03 -18.33
N PHE A 174 5.96 24.41 -18.34
CA PHE A 174 7.17 25.06 -18.83
C PHE A 174 7.08 25.43 -20.31
N MET A 175 6.57 24.54 -21.16
CA MET A 175 6.37 24.86 -22.58
C MET A 175 5.40 26.03 -22.74
N ARG A 176 4.34 26.11 -21.93
CA ARG A 176 3.39 27.23 -21.96
C ARG A 176 4.03 28.55 -21.51
N ILE A 177 4.76 28.54 -20.39
CA ILE A 177 5.49 29.72 -19.87
C ILE A 177 6.53 30.19 -20.88
N LYS A 178 7.27 29.25 -21.47
CA LYS A 178 8.24 29.51 -22.52
C LYS A 178 7.58 30.20 -23.71
N GLU A 179 6.51 29.65 -24.26
CA GLU A 179 5.78 30.25 -25.40
C GLU A 179 5.30 31.67 -25.10
N MET A 180 4.71 31.92 -23.92
CA MET A 180 4.19 33.23 -23.54
C MET A 180 5.32 34.25 -23.33
N TYR A 181 6.37 33.89 -22.59
CA TYR A 181 7.46 34.80 -22.29
C TYR A 181 8.36 35.05 -23.51
N SER A 182 8.47 34.10 -24.44
CA SER A 182 9.24 34.27 -25.68
C SER A 182 8.72 35.39 -26.57
N TRP A 183 7.44 35.78 -26.42
CA TRP A 183 6.92 36.94 -27.14
C TRP A 183 7.53 38.26 -26.61
N HIS A 184 7.88 38.29 -25.32
CA HIS A 184 8.52 39.43 -24.66
C HIS A 184 10.05 39.40 -24.76
N PHE A 185 10.66 38.23 -24.56
CA PHE A 185 12.11 38.06 -24.57
C PHE A 185 12.51 36.72 -25.21
N PRO A 186 12.52 36.63 -26.55
CA PRO A 186 12.77 35.38 -27.27
C PRO A 186 14.20 34.84 -27.10
N GLU A 187 15.19 35.72 -26.91
CA GLU A 187 16.60 35.37 -26.84
C GLU A 187 16.94 34.56 -25.56
N LEU A 188 16.11 34.64 -24.52
CA LEU A 188 16.32 33.91 -23.27
C LEU A 188 16.36 32.38 -23.45
N ILE A 189 15.66 31.86 -24.46
CA ILE A 189 15.62 30.42 -24.77
C ILE A 189 16.99 29.88 -25.17
N ASP A 190 17.74 30.67 -25.94
CA ASP A 190 19.03 30.23 -26.47
C ASP A 190 20.13 30.31 -25.39
N ILE A 191 19.93 31.20 -24.42
CA ILE A 191 20.85 31.40 -23.29
C ILE A 191 20.62 30.34 -22.21
N CYS A 192 19.38 30.15 -21.76
CA CYS A 192 19.03 29.22 -20.69
C CYS A 192 18.51 27.90 -21.26
N LYS A 193 19.36 26.87 -21.29
CA LYS A 193 19.02 25.54 -21.84
C LYS A 193 18.27 24.65 -20.85
N GLU A 194 18.59 24.77 -19.56
CA GLU A 194 17.94 24.01 -18.51
C GLU A 194 16.62 24.68 -18.08
N GLN A 195 15.62 23.86 -17.80
CA GLN A 195 14.27 24.33 -17.46
C GLN A 195 14.24 25.15 -16.16
N ILE A 196 14.97 24.70 -15.14
CA ILE A 196 15.02 25.38 -13.82
C ILE A 196 15.70 26.75 -13.95
N GLU A 197 16.81 26.81 -14.69
CA GLU A 197 17.53 28.06 -14.96
C GLU A 197 16.66 29.05 -15.71
N TYR A 198 15.92 28.59 -16.73
CA TYR A 198 15.01 29.44 -17.49
C TYR A 198 13.89 30.01 -16.60
N LEU A 199 13.23 29.16 -15.80
CA LEU A 199 12.15 29.60 -14.91
C LEU A 199 12.65 30.58 -13.83
N GLY A 200 13.84 30.32 -13.28
CA GLY A 200 14.51 31.23 -12.36
C GLY A 200 14.86 32.57 -13.01
N ALA A 201 15.37 32.55 -14.25
CA ALA A 201 15.67 33.76 -15.01
C ALA A 201 14.41 34.58 -15.31
N VAL A 202 13.30 33.94 -15.72
CA VAL A 202 12.01 34.63 -15.93
C VAL A 202 11.53 35.31 -14.65
N GLY A 203 11.68 34.66 -13.49
CA GLY A 203 11.29 35.23 -12.20
C GLY A 203 12.16 36.41 -11.74
N VAL A 204 13.43 36.46 -12.14
CA VAL A 204 14.37 37.54 -11.76
C VAL A 204 14.36 38.70 -12.76
N VAL A 205 14.27 38.40 -14.07
CA VAL A 205 14.26 39.41 -15.13
C VAL A 205 12.93 40.16 -15.15
N GLY A 206 11.79 39.45 -15.03
CA GLY A 206 10.48 40.08 -15.09
C GLY A 206 10.30 40.90 -16.37
N ASN A 207 10.09 42.21 -16.22
CA ASN A 207 10.04 43.16 -17.32
C ASN A 207 11.45 43.64 -17.71
N ARG A 208 11.82 43.47 -18.98
CA ARG A 208 13.12 43.86 -19.55
C ARG A 208 13.55 45.30 -19.29
N GLU A 209 12.59 46.24 -19.15
CA GLU A 209 12.90 47.67 -19.00
C GLU A 209 13.18 48.08 -17.56
N THR A 210 12.56 47.39 -16.59
CA THR A 210 12.62 47.73 -15.16
C THR A 210 13.46 46.74 -14.36
N ALA A 211 14.02 45.73 -15.01
CA ALA A 211 14.81 44.70 -14.35
C ALA A 211 16.09 45.23 -13.72
N ASN A 212 16.40 44.76 -12.50
CA ASN A 212 17.63 45.12 -11.82
C ASN A 212 18.82 44.30 -12.35
N LYS A 213 19.75 44.96 -13.06
CA LYS A 213 20.95 44.31 -13.64
C LYS A 213 21.85 43.65 -12.57
N GLU A 214 21.80 44.09 -11.31
CA GLU A 214 22.57 43.47 -10.21
C GLU A 214 22.04 42.09 -9.82
N ASP A 215 20.72 41.90 -9.85
CA ASP A 215 20.09 40.63 -9.49
C ASP A 215 20.21 39.62 -10.64
N ILE A 216 20.16 40.08 -11.89
CA ILE A 216 20.41 39.25 -13.08
C ILE A 216 21.85 38.73 -13.09
N ASN A 217 22.83 39.54 -12.68
CA ASN A 217 24.23 39.12 -12.60
C ASN A 217 24.51 38.00 -11.58
N LYS A 218 23.58 37.73 -10.65
CA LYS A 218 23.70 36.60 -9.71
C LYS A 218 23.34 35.26 -10.35
N LEU A 219 22.69 35.27 -11.52
CA LEU A 219 22.39 34.07 -12.29
C LEU A 219 23.64 33.61 -13.05
N GLU A 220 23.76 32.29 -13.28
CA GLU A 220 24.94 31.71 -13.95
C GLU A 220 25.20 32.30 -15.35
N ASN A 221 24.14 32.68 -16.07
CA ASN A 221 24.22 33.29 -17.41
C ASN A 221 23.93 34.80 -17.40
N GLY A 222 24.05 35.49 -16.26
CA GLY A 222 23.59 36.85 -16.07
C GLY A 222 24.12 37.88 -17.07
N GLN A 223 25.41 37.85 -17.39
CA GLN A 223 26.02 38.79 -18.36
C GLN A 223 25.44 38.63 -19.77
N ALA A 224 25.31 37.38 -20.24
CA ALA A 224 24.73 37.09 -21.54
C ALA A 224 23.26 37.51 -21.62
N ILE A 225 22.52 37.39 -20.51
CA ILE A 225 21.13 37.86 -20.42
C ILE A 225 21.07 39.38 -20.57
N ILE A 226 21.93 40.14 -19.87
CA ILE A 226 21.96 41.60 -19.95
C ILE A 226 22.31 42.07 -21.37
N ASP A 227 23.32 41.47 -22.00
CA ASP A 227 23.73 41.80 -23.36
C ASP A 227 22.61 41.49 -24.38
N ALA A 228 21.87 40.40 -24.17
CA ALA A 228 20.73 40.05 -24.99
C ALA A 228 19.52 40.97 -24.77
N MET A 229 19.29 41.42 -23.53
CA MET A 229 18.22 42.37 -23.21
C MET A 229 18.40 43.70 -23.94
N GLU A 230 19.63 44.21 -24.03
CA GLU A 230 19.95 45.47 -24.73
C GLU A 230 19.71 45.39 -26.24
N ASN A 231 19.80 44.19 -26.82
CA ASN A 231 19.63 43.95 -28.26
C ASN A 231 18.31 43.25 -28.62
N SER A 232 17.41 43.01 -27.65
CA SER A 232 16.25 42.16 -27.84
C SER A 232 15.14 42.84 -28.64
N ILE A 233 14.57 42.10 -29.58
CA ILE A 233 13.52 42.55 -30.53
C ILE A 233 12.11 42.17 -30.04
N GLY A 234 11.98 41.62 -28.82
CA GLY A 234 10.70 41.20 -28.25
C GLY A 234 9.70 42.34 -28.04
N GLY A 235 8.41 41.97 -27.97
CA GLY A 235 7.30 42.91 -27.82
C GLY A 235 7.09 43.38 -26.38
N GLU A 236 6.49 44.56 -26.23
CA GLU A 236 6.06 45.09 -24.92
C GLU A 236 4.85 44.29 -24.40
N MET A 237 4.97 43.75 -23.19
CA MET A 237 3.90 43.03 -22.50
C MET A 237 3.29 43.91 -21.41
N THR A 238 2.02 43.69 -21.10
CA THR A 238 1.37 44.38 -19.98
C THR A 238 1.92 43.88 -18.63
N GLU A 239 1.89 44.74 -17.62
CA GLU A 239 2.32 44.36 -16.26
C GLU A 239 1.44 43.24 -15.67
N GLU A 240 0.15 43.21 -16.01
CA GLU A 240 -0.79 42.17 -15.58
C GLU A 240 -0.42 40.79 -16.17
N ASP A 241 -0.11 40.73 -17.47
CA ASP A 241 0.28 39.49 -18.13
C ASP A 241 1.65 39.00 -17.64
N LEU A 242 2.60 39.92 -17.41
CA LEU A 242 3.91 39.58 -16.86
C LEU A 242 3.81 39.04 -15.44
N ALA A 243 3.01 39.68 -14.57
CA ALA A 243 2.76 39.19 -13.22
C ALA A 243 2.19 37.77 -13.23
N MET A 244 1.22 37.49 -14.11
CA MET A 244 0.67 36.14 -14.28
C MET A 244 1.74 35.12 -14.68
N ILE A 245 2.63 35.46 -15.63
CA ILE A 245 3.72 34.57 -16.06
C ILE A 245 4.71 34.31 -14.92
N MET A 246 5.06 35.35 -14.14
CA MET A 246 5.97 35.25 -13.01
C MET A 246 5.38 34.37 -11.89
N ASP A 247 4.11 34.57 -11.55
CA ASP A 247 3.40 33.74 -10.58
C ASP A 247 3.38 32.28 -11.01
N MET A 248 3.04 32.01 -12.28
CA MET A 248 3.06 30.66 -12.83
C MET A 248 4.46 30.04 -12.81
N SER A 249 5.51 30.82 -13.10
CA SER A 249 6.91 30.37 -12.99
C SER A 249 7.24 29.93 -11.55
N SER A 250 6.85 30.74 -10.56
CA SER A 250 7.09 30.43 -9.15
C SER A 250 6.42 29.12 -8.71
N VAL A 251 5.18 28.88 -9.14
CA VAL A 251 4.43 27.65 -8.87
C VAL A 251 5.11 26.44 -9.52
N VAL A 252 5.64 26.57 -10.74
CA VAL A 252 6.36 25.47 -11.41
C VAL A 252 7.67 25.16 -10.69
N VAL A 253 8.40 26.17 -10.23
CA VAL A 253 9.61 25.98 -9.41
C VAL A 253 9.28 25.25 -8.10
N GLU A 254 8.24 25.68 -7.38
CA GLU A 254 7.77 24.98 -6.18
C GLU A 254 7.37 23.52 -6.48
N LYS A 255 6.73 23.27 -7.63
CA LYS A 255 6.37 21.92 -8.07
C LYS A 255 7.60 21.04 -8.33
N ILE A 256 8.70 21.61 -8.83
CA ILE A 256 9.99 20.91 -9.01
C ILE A 256 10.62 20.57 -7.65
N ASP A 257 10.52 21.46 -6.66
CA ASP A 257 10.99 21.17 -5.30
C ASP A 257 10.16 20.06 -4.65
N LEU A 258 8.83 20.12 -4.79
CA LEU A 258 7.92 19.07 -4.32
C LEU A 258 8.21 17.72 -5.01
N TYR A 259 8.53 17.73 -6.31
CA TYR A 259 8.94 16.53 -7.04
C TYR A 259 10.18 15.90 -6.40
N THR A 260 11.18 16.71 -6.05
CA THR A 260 12.41 16.25 -5.40
C THR A 260 12.13 15.67 -4.01
N GLN A 261 11.25 16.30 -3.23
CA GLN A 261 10.81 15.79 -1.92
C GLN A 261 10.05 14.46 -2.05
N ALA A 262 9.14 14.36 -3.03
CA ALA A 262 8.39 13.14 -3.31
C ALA A 262 9.32 12.00 -3.76
N LEU A 263 10.34 12.30 -4.56
CA LEU A 263 11.36 11.35 -4.95
C LEU A 263 12.09 10.82 -3.71
N GLN A 264 12.60 11.70 -2.83
CA GLN A 264 13.25 11.27 -1.58
C GLN A 264 12.33 10.42 -0.69
N HIS A 265 11.04 10.77 -0.61
CA HIS A 265 10.05 9.98 0.11
C HIS A 265 9.90 8.58 -0.49
N LEU A 266 9.79 8.48 -1.81
CA LEU A 266 9.75 7.21 -2.54
C LEU A 266 11.00 6.37 -2.23
N GLU A 267 12.20 6.96 -2.22
CA GLU A 267 13.43 6.23 -1.92
C GLU A 267 13.43 5.61 -0.52
N LYS A 268 12.99 6.38 0.49
CA LYS A 268 12.90 5.92 1.89
C LYS A 268 11.91 4.77 2.02
N ARG A 269 10.73 4.87 1.39
CA ARG A 269 9.71 3.81 1.40
C ARG A 269 10.15 2.58 0.62
N LEU A 270 10.84 2.75 -0.49
CA LEU A 270 11.30 1.62 -1.29
C LEU A 270 12.41 0.84 -0.58
N ALA A 271 13.22 1.49 0.25
CA ALA A 271 14.20 0.82 1.10
C ALA A 271 13.55 -0.08 2.17
N THR A 272 12.35 0.25 2.67
CA THR A 272 11.62 -0.59 3.63
C THR A 272 10.82 -1.70 2.94
N VAL A 273 10.26 -1.42 1.75
CA VAL A 273 9.37 -2.35 1.04
C VAL A 273 10.14 -3.35 0.16
N ALA A 274 11.14 -2.89 -0.60
CA ALA A 274 11.85 -3.71 -1.59
C ALA A 274 13.35 -3.33 -1.71
N PRO A 275 14.15 -3.55 -0.65
CA PRO A 275 15.57 -3.20 -0.65
C PRO A 275 16.39 -3.99 -1.66
N ASN A 276 16.15 -5.30 -1.84
CA ASN A 276 16.96 -6.13 -2.73
C ASN A 276 16.72 -5.77 -4.20
N LEU A 277 15.45 -5.58 -4.59
CA LEU A 277 15.10 -5.14 -5.93
C LEU A 277 15.68 -3.76 -6.24
N THR A 278 15.67 -2.87 -5.26
CA THR A 278 16.25 -1.51 -5.37
C THR A 278 17.76 -1.56 -5.54
N ALA A 279 18.47 -2.36 -4.74
CA ALA A 279 19.91 -2.54 -4.86
C ALA A 279 20.31 -3.12 -6.22
N LEU A 280 19.47 -4.00 -6.79
CA LEU A 280 19.73 -4.69 -8.05
C LEU A 280 19.53 -3.81 -9.29
N VAL A 281 18.41 -3.08 -9.40
CA VAL A 281 18.02 -2.38 -10.65
C VAL A 281 18.03 -0.86 -10.52
N GLY A 282 18.08 -0.35 -9.29
CA GLY A 282 17.93 1.07 -8.96
C GLY A 282 16.48 1.45 -8.66
N LYS A 283 16.32 2.56 -7.94
CA LYS A 283 15.07 2.99 -7.29
C LYS A 283 13.93 3.23 -8.29
N MET A 284 14.18 4.03 -9.33
CA MET A 284 13.16 4.39 -10.34
C MET A 284 12.65 3.17 -11.12
N VAL A 285 13.56 2.29 -11.55
CA VAL A 285 13.18 1.10 -12.32
C VAL A 285 12.45 0.10 -11.42
N ALA A 286 12.90 -0.08 -10.18
CA ALA A 286 12.23 -0.95 -9.21
C ALA A 286 10.79 -0.47 -8.91
N ALA A 287 10.60 0.81 -8.62
CA ALA A 287 9.27 1.38 -8.38
C ALA A 287 8.34 1.22 -9.60
N ARG A 288 8.83 1.49 -10.81
CA ARG A 288 8.06 1.31 -12.05
C ARG A 288 7.71 -0.16 -12.33
N LEU A 289 8.58 -1.11 -11.98
CA LEU A 289 8.28 -2.55 -12.09
C LEU A 289 7.14 -2.95 -11.14
N ILE A 290 7.16 -2.46 -9.91
CA ILE A 290 6.10 -2.71 -8.92
C ILE A 290 4.77 -2.12 -9.39
N LEU A 291 4.76 -0.85 -9.82
CA LEU A 291 3.57 -0.19 -10.36
C LEU A 291 2.99 -0.97 -11.53
N LYS A 292 3.82 -1.32 -12.51
CA LYS A 292 3.34 -1.97 -13.74
C LYS A 292 2.86 -3.40 -13.51
N ALA A 293 3.39 -4.10 -12.50
CA ALA A 293 2.87 -5.39 -12.05
C ALA A 293 1.58 -5.27 -11.20
N GLY A 294 1.29 -4.08 -10.65
CA GLY A 294 0.14 -3.82 -9.80
C GLY A 294 0.31 -4.31 -8.36
N GLY A 295 1.56 -4.27 -7.87
CA GLY A 295 1.96 -4.62 -6.50
C GLY A 295 3.19 -5.54 -6.45
N LEU A 296 3.91 -5.52 -5.33
CA LEU A 296 5.10 -6.34 -5.08
C LEU A 296 4.76 -7.83 -5.05
N SER A 297 3.63 -8.21 -4.43
CA SER A 297 3.18 -9.61 -4.38
C SER A 297 2.87 -10.16 -5.77
N LYS A 298 2.25 -9.36 -6.65
CA LYS A 298 2.01 -9.74 -8.05
C LYS A 298 3.31 -9.82 -8.83
N LEU A 299 4.25 -8.90 -8.59
CA LEU A 299 5.57 -8.93 -9.19
C LEU A 299 6.37 -10.18 -8.79
N ALA A 300 6.26 -10.63 -7.54
CA ALA A 300 6.91 -11.86 -7.05
C ALA A 300 6.36 -13.13 -7.72
N LEU A 301 5.07 -13.15 -8.04
CA LEU A 301 4.41 -14.24 -8.77
C LEU A 301 4.74 -14.25 -10.27
N CYS A 302 5.15 -13.10 -10.83
CA CYS A 302 5.47 -13.01 -12.25
C CYS A 302 6.68 -13.89 -12.63
N PRO A 303 6.60 -14.66 -13.73
CA PRO A 303 7.76 -15.33 -14.29
C PRO A 303 8.84 -14.35 -14.76
N SER A 304 10.11 -14.79 -14.75
CA SER A 304 11.24 -13.99 -15.25
C SER A 304 11.08 -13.53 -16.71
N SER A 305 10.41 -14.32 -17.55
CA SER A 305 10.11 -13.95 -18.95
C SER A 305 9.13 -12.79 -19.04
N THR A 306 8.11 -12.75 -18.17
CA THR A 306 7.16 -11.63 -18.08
C THR A 306 7.84 -10.38 -17.57
N ILE A 307 8.66 -10.50 -16.53
CA ILE A 307 9.44 -9.38 -15.96
C ILE A 307 10.40 -8.78 -17.01
N GLN A 308 10.96 -9.60 -17.90
CA GLN A 308 11.86 -9.14 -18.97
C GLN A 308 11.18 -8.15 -19.94
N VAL A 309 9.90 -8.39 -20.26
CA VAL A 309 9.13 -7.62 -21.25
C VAL A 309 8.14 -6.65 -20.61
N LEU A 310 8.13 -6.54 -19.28
CA LEU A 310 7.21 -5.70 -18.52
C LEU A 310 7.32 -4.24 -18.98
N GLY A 311 6.20 -3.63 -19.35
CA GLY A 311 6.15 -2.28 -19.95
C GLY A 311 6.31 -2.22 -21.48
N ALA A 312 6.73 -3.30 -22.14
CA ALA A 312 6.72 -3.43 -23.61
C ALA A 312 5.52 -4.24 -24.14
N GLU A 313 4.49 -4.44 -23.31
CA GLU A 313 3.31 -5.27 -23.60
C GLU A 313 2.62 -4.90 -24.91
N LYS A 314 2.37 -3.61 -25.16
CA LYS A 314 1.72 -3.15 -26.40
C LYS A 314 2.50 -3.59 -27.64
N ALA A 315 3.83 -3.43 -27.61
CA ALA A 315 4.72 -3.84 -28.69
C ALA A 315 4.77 -5.37 -28.82
N LEU A 316 4.77 -6.09 -27.70
CA LEU A 316 4.74 -7.55 -27.66
C LEU A 316 3.46 -8.11 -28.29
N PHE A 317 2.29 -7.58 -27.90
CA PHE A 317 1.00 -8.03 -28.44
C PHE A 317 0.84 -7.66 -29.92
N ARG A 318 1.35 -6.49 -30.34
CA ARG A 318 1.38 -6.12 -31.76
C ARG A 318 2.28 -7.08 -32.56
N ALA A 319 3.45 -7.44 -32.03
CA ALA A 319 4.35 -8.38 -32.69
C ALA A 319 3.76 -9.78 -32.79
N MET A 320 3.10 -10.26 -31.74
CA MET A 320 2.37 -11.53 -31.74
C MET A 320 1.26 -11.57 -32.80
N LYS A 321 0.45 -10.50 -32.89
CA LYS A 321 -0.62 -10.39 -33.90
C LYS A 321 -0.09 -10.35 -35.34
N SER A 322 1.01 -9.62 -35.55
CA SER A 322 1.64 -9.45 -36.88
C SER A 322 2.67 -10.53 -37.22
N LYS A 323 2.89 -11.52 -36.34
CA LYS A 323 3.98 -12.52 -36.44
C LYS A 323 5.36 -11.90 -36.71
N SER A 324 5.60 -10.69 -36.19
CA SER A 324 6.88 -9.98 -36.34
C SER A 324 7.79 -10.21 -35.13
N LYS A 325 8.99 -9.63 -35.16
CA LYS A 325 10.00 -9.81 -34.09
C LYS A 325 9.49 -9.24 -32.77
N THR A 326 9.47 -10.07 -31.72
CA THR A 326 9.08 -9.66 -30.38
C THR A 326 10.13 -8.76 -29.72
N PRO A 327 9.71 -7.81 -28.86
CA PRO A 327 10.64 -6.98 -28.11
C PRO A 327 11.45 -7.84 -27.13
N LYS A 328 12.74 -7.52 -26.99
CA LYS A 328 13.68 -8.28 -26.15
C LYS A 328 13.75 -7.76 -24.70
N TYR A 329 13.21 -6.59 -24.44
CA TYR A 329 13.30 -5.89 -23.16
C TYR A 329 12.14 -4.89 -23.02
N GLY A 330 11.72 -4.65 -21.77
CA GLY A 330 10.79 -3.59 -21.37
C GLY A 330 11.46 -2.58 -20.45
N LEU A 331 10.87 -2.30 -19.30
CA LEU A 331 11.33 -1.29 -18.32
C LEU A 331 12.76 -1.53 -17.81
N ILE A 332 13.18 -2.80 -17.74
CA ILE A 332 14.53 -3.19 -17.28
C ILE A 332 15.63 -2.64 -18.20
N PHE A 333 15.31 -2.31 -19.46
CA PHE A 333 16.26 -1.67 -20.39
C PHE A 333 16.84 -0.37 -19.84
N ASN A 334 16.06 0.37 -19.05
CA ASN A 334 16.48 1.64 -18.47
C ASN A 334 17.45 1.48 -17.30
N SER A 335 17.79 0.25 -16.90
CA SER A 335 18.85 0.01 -15.93
C SER A 335 20.23 0.40 -16.50
N SER A 336 21.06 0.99 -15.66
CA SER A 336 22.43 1.42 -16.01
C SER A 336 23.29 0.29 -16.59
N PHE A 337 23.07 -0.95 -16.13
CA PHE A 337 23.78 -2.15 -16.58
C PHE A 337 23.54 -2.47 -18.06
N ILE A 338 22.32 -2.30 -18.55
CA ILE A 338 21.99 -2.66 -19.92
C ILE A 338 22.49 -1.60 -20.90
N ASN A 339 22.42 -0.33 -20.50
CA ASN A 339 22.93 0.78 -21.32
C ASN A 339 24.44 0.71 -21.52
N SER A 340 25.19 0.33 -20.48
CA SER A 340 26.66 0.16 -20.53
C SER A 340 27.11 -1.12 -21.25
N THR A 341 26.22 -2.09 -21.49
CA THR A 341 26.56 -3.35 -22.15
C THR A 341 26.53 -3.24 -23.68
N ALA A 342 27.47 -3.93 -24.36
CA ALA A 342 27.53 -4.01 -25.82
C ALA A 342 26.20 -4.52 -26.44
N PRO A 343 25.73 -3.95 -27.58
CA PRO A 343 24.40 -4.25 -28.16
C PRO A 343 24.10 -5.73 -28.38
N LYS A 344 25.11 -6.53 -28.77
CA LYS A 344 24.98 -7.97 -29.00
C LYS A 344 24.67 -8.76 -27.71
N MET A 345 25.13 -8.25 -26.56
CA MET A 345 24.99 -8.91 -25.25
C MET A 345 23.77 -8.41 -24.47
N ARG A 346 23.17 -7.26 -24.81
CA ARG A 346 22.02 -6.67 -24.11
C ARG A 346 20.86 -7.63 -23.90
N GLY A 347 20.51 -8.44 -24.91
CA GLY A 347 19.43 -9.42 -24.78
C GLY A 347 19.75 -10.55 -23.79
N ARG A 348 21.01 -10.99 -23.72
CA ARG A 348 21.45 -12.03 -22.77
C ARG A 348 21.50 -11.49 -21.35
N VAL A 349 22.01 -10.27 -21.17
CA VAL A 349 22.08 -9.59 -19.87
C VAL A 349 20.67 -9.25 -19.37
N SER A 350 19.78 -8.75 -20.23
CA SER A 350 18.38 -8.47 -19.87
C SER A 350 17.65 -9.71 -19.33
N ARG A 351 17.79 -10.86 -20.00
CA ARG A 351 17.21 -12.13 -19.54
C ARG A 351 17.80 -12.57 -18.20
N TYR A 352 19.11 -12.39 -18.00
CA TYR A 352 19.76 -12.75 -16.74
C TYR A 352 19.31 -11.84 -15.61
N LEU A 353 19.28 -10.53 -15.85
CA LEU A 353 18.81 -9.53 -14.90
C LEU A 353 17.35 -9.79 -14.52
N SER A 354 16.46 -10.07 -15.47
CA SER A 354 15.06 -10.38 -15.15
C SER A 354 14.91 -11.63 -14.28
N SER A 355 15.76 -12.64 -14.44
CA SER A 355 15.79 -13.82 -13.56
C SER A 355 16.22 -13.44 -12.15
N LYS A 356 17.20 -12.55 -11.99
CA LYS A 356 17.62 -12.05 -10.67
C LYS A 356 16.56 -11.14 -10.04
N CYS A 357 15.91 -10.29 -10.82
CA CYS A 357 14.80 -9.46 -10.34
C CYS A 357 13.65 -10.31 -9.82
N ALA A 358 13.33 -11.43 -10.48
CA ALA A 358 12.29 -12.36 -10.03
C ALA A 358 12.64 -13.02 -8.69
N ILE A 359 13.92 -13.31 -8.45
CA ILE A 359 14.37 -13.87 -7.16
C ILE A 359 14.36 -12.79 -6.09
N ALA A 360 14.91 -11.60 -6.38
CA ALA A 360 14.94 -10.48 -5.47
C ALA A 360 13.53 -10.04 -5.03
N SER A 361 12.58 -9.95 -5.96
CA SER A 361 11.19 -9.57 -5.64
C SER A 361 10.49 -10.60 -4.74
N ARG A 362 10.80 -11.89 -4.89
CA ARG A 362 10.30 -12.94 -4.01
C ARG A 362 10.90 -12.88 -2.61
N ILE A 363 12.20 -12.61 -2.51
CA ILE A 363 12.87 -12.40 -1.22
C ILE A 363 12.26 -11.18 -0.52
N ASP A 364 12.13 -10.05 -1.22
CA ASP A 364 11.54 -8.83 -0.65
C ASP A 364 10.08 -9.01 -0.18
N CYS A 365 9.29 -9.79 -0.93
CA CYS A 365 7.87 -10.02 -0.62
C CYS A 365 7.64 -11.02 0.52
N TYR A 366 8.43 -12.11 0.60
CA TYR A 366 8.16 -13.24 1.51
C TYR A 366 9.17 -13.40 2.64
N SER A 367 10.29 -12.66 2.63
CA SER A 367 11.24 -12.68 3.75
C SER A 367 10.67 -11.87 4.91
N ASP A 368 10.68 -12.39 6.13
CA ASP A 368 10.32 -11.59 7.32
C ASP A 368 11.34 -10.50 7.63
N LYS A 369 12.61 -10.74 7.27
CA LYS A 369 13.71 -9.80 7.49
C LYS A 369 14.00 -9.00 6.24
N VAL A 370 13.97 -7.68 6.38
CA VAL A 370 14.28 -6.70 5.33
C VAL A 370 15.80 -6.50 5.31
N THR A 371 16.46 -6.96 4.26
CA THR A 371 17.92 -6.84 4.05
C THR A 371 18.19 -6.53 2.59
N ASP A 372 19.29 -5.83 2.29
CA ASP A 372 19.73 -5.48 0.92
C ASP A 372 20.90 -6.36 0.42
N ALA A 373 21.50 -7.14 1.31
CA ALA A 373 22.67 -7.98 1.03
C ALA A 373 22.47 -8.94 -0.15
N TYR A 374 21.28 -9.55 -0.28
CA TYR A 374 20.98 -10.43 -1.40
C TYR A 374 20.93 -9.66 -2.73
N GLY A 375 20.36 -8.46 -2.73
CA GLY A 375 20.31 -7.56 -3.87
C GLY A 375 21.70 -7.13 -4.32
N ILE A 376 22.57 -6.76 -3.39
CA ILE A 376 23.98 -6.38 -3.67
C ILE A 376 24.75 -7.57 -4.26
N ALA A 377 24.62 -8.76 -3.66
CA ALA A 377 25.28 -9.96 -4.18
C ALA A 377 24.81 -10.30 -5.61
N MET A 378 23.49 -10.21 -5.88
CA MET A 378 22.95 -10.44 -7.21
C MET A 378 23.36 -9.35 -8.22
N LYS A 379 23.50 -8.09 -7.77
CA LYS A 379 24.02 -6.99 -8.59
C LYS A 379 25.43 -7.29 -9.08
N ASN A 380 26.32 -7.73 -8.19
CA ASN A 380 27.69 -8.10 -8.53
C ASN A 380 27.73 -9.21 -9.59
N MET A 381 26.86 -10.22 -9.49
CA MET A 381 26.75 -11.27 -10.52
C MET A 381 26.34 -10.73 -11.89
N VAL A 382 25.40 -9.77 -11.93
CA VAL A 382 24.94 -9.18 -13.19
C VAL A 382 26.04 -8.32 -13.80
N GLU A 383 26.77 -7.56 -12.98
CA GLU A 383 27.90 -6.75 -13.41
C GLU A 383 29.04 -7.59 -14.01
N GLU A 384 29.41 -8.70 -13.37
CA GLU A 384 30.42 -9.63 -13.90
C GLU A 384 30.01 -10.18 -15.27
N ARG A 385 28.71 -10.52 -15.42
CA ARG A 385 28.16 -11.02 -16.67
C ARG A 385 28.08 -9.95 -17.75
N ALA A 386 27.81 -8.70 -17.38
CA ALA A 386 27.81 -7.55 -18.28
C ALA A 386 29.23 -7.27 -18.83
N LYS A 387 30.26 -7.43 -17.97
CA LYS A 387 31.69 -7.29 -18.33
C LYS A 387 32.23 -8.44 -19.20
N GLY A 388 31.45 -9.50 -19.43
CA GLY A 388 31.82 -10.60 -20.33
C GLY A 388 32.85 -11.58 -19.77
N LYS A 389 33.20 -11.51 -18.48
CA LYS A 389 34.10 -12.49 -17.84
C LYS A 389 33.37 -13.83 -17.71
N SER A 390 33.74 -14.82 -18.51
CA SER A 390 33.12 -16.15 -18.56
C SER A 390 33.81 -17.20 -17.66
N THR A 391 34.72 -16.81 -16.79
CA THR A 391 35.59 -17.73 -16.05
C THR A 391 35.00 -17.98 -14.66
N HIS A 392 34.40 -19.16 -14.48
CA HIS A 392 33.75 -19.69 -13.26
C HIS A 392 32.56 -18.90 -12.72
N HIS A 393 31.36 -19.25 -13.21
CA HIS A 393 30.12 -18.83 -12.55
C HIS A 393 29.86 -19.68 -11.31
N MET A 394 29.92 -19.07 -10.13
CA MET A 394 29.29 -19.67 -8.95
C MET A 394 27.77 -19.79 -9.20
N PRO A 395 27.15 -20.96 -8.92
CA PRO A 395 25.70 -21.10 -8.99
C PRO A 395 25.01 -20.06 -8.11
N THR A 396 23.83 -19.61 -8.55
CA THR A 396 23.06 -18.58 -7.81
C THR A 396 22.85 -19.02 -6.36
N ASP A 397 22.49 -20.29 -6.17
CA ASP A 397 22.18 -20.89 -4.88
C ASP A 397 23.36 -20.82 -3.92
N THR A 398 24.59 -21.08 -4.41
CA THR A 398 25.80 -21.03 -3.58
C THR A 398 26.11 -19.64 -3.05
N VAL A 399 25.79 -18.59 -3.82
CA VAL A 399 26.03 -17.21 -3.36
C VAL A 399 24.92 -16.77 -2.41
N LEU A 400 23.67 -17.15 -2.67
CA LEU A 400 22.58 -16.89 -1.74
C LEU A 400 22.77 -17.61 -0.40
N GLN A 401 23.28 -18.84 -0.42
CA GLN A 401 23.66 -19.58 0.79
C GLN A 401 24.76 -18.84 1.57
N LYS A 402 25.84 -18.39 0.90
CA LYS A 402 26.90 -17.59 1.54
C LYS A 402 26.37 -16.32 2.19
N VAL A 403 25.48 -15.60 1.51
CA VAL A 403 24.83 -14.40 2.08
C VAL A 403 23.96 -14.78 3.27
N SER A 404 23.21 -15.88 3.19
CA SER A 404 22.39 -16.35 4.32
C SER A 404 23.24 -16.73 5.55
N GLU A 405 24.43 -17.31 5.32
CA GLU A 405 25.37 -17.68 6.38
C GLU A 405 26.01 -16.44 7.02
N GLN A 406 26.33 -15.42 6.22
CA GLN A 406 26.83 -14.13 6.72
C GLN A 406 25.78 -13.44 7.60
N LEU A 407 24.54 -13.34 7.12
CA LEU A 407 23.45 -12.75 7.89
C LEU A 407 23.20 -13.50 9.20
N ARG A 408 23.23 -14.84 9.19
CA ARG A 408 23.12 -15.65 10.42
C ARG A 408 24.26 -15.40 11.40
N LYS A 409 25.49 -15.22 10.91
CA LYS A 409 26.67 -14.91 11.75
C LYS A 409 26.56 -13.52 12.36
N GLU A 410 26.10 -12.54 11.60
CA GLU A 410 25.88 -11.16 12.07
C GLU A 410 24.79 -11.12 13.16
N GLU A 411 23.71 -11.88 13.00
CA GLU A 411 22.66 -12.02 14.03
C GLU A 411 23.14 -12.70 15.31
N CYS A 412 24.05 -13.67 15.19
CA CYS A 412 24.64 -14.33 16.35
C CYS A 412 25.62 -13.39 17.10
N ALA A 413 26.29 -12.50 16.37
CA ALA A 413 27.18 -11.49 16.96
C ALA A 413 26.42 -10.35 17.65
N THR A 414 25.27 -9.92 17.12
CA THR A 414 24.45 -8.86 17.72
C THR A 414 23.64 -9.30 18.94
N SER A 415 23.44 -10.61 19.14
CA SER A 415 22.76 -11.17 20.32
C SER A 415 23.71 -11.50 21.48
N HIS A 416 25.03 -11.33 21.31
CA HIS A 416 26.04 -11.53 22.35
C HIS A 416 26.64 -10.22 22.90
N ASN A 417 26.20 -9.08 22.36
CA ASN A 417 26.40 -7.73 22.92
C ASN A 417 25.06 -7.21 23.45
#